data_AF-A0A1V5YFY9-F1
#
_entry.id   AF-A0A1V5YFY9-F1
#
_cell.length_a   1.000
_cell.length_b   1.000
_cell.length_c   1.000
_cell.angle_alpha   90.00
_cell.angle_beta   90.00
_cell.angle_gamma   90.00
#
_symmetry.space_group_name_H-M   'P 1'
#
loop_
_entity.id
_entity.type
_entity.pdbx_description
1 polymer ?
#
loop_
_entity_poly.entity_id
_entity_poly.type
_entity_poly.pdbx_seq_one_letter_code
_entity_poly.pdbx_strand_id
1 'polypeptide(L)'
;MKYRLLQFMSDAGYALEAESGGHMAFSAEKRKADVYAAASIRSLNIDEYKVENGADCIILVPSSESLEPFVQFFREKGEQAEEKDLQIWIMNLEKGTIDPFIGYTTDLDIYNQFDNPRLAEMVRNNWSLGSGL
;
A
#
# COMPACT_ATOMS: atom_id res chain seq x y z
N MET A 1 -10.17 5.79 -8.25
CA MET A 1 -9.24 4.81 -7.64
C MET A 1 -8.67 3.85 -8.67
N LYS A 2 -9.48 2.90 -9.20
CA LYS A 2 -9.05 1.89 -10.18
C LYS A 2 -8.20 2.43 -11.35
N TYR A 3 -8.71 3.42 -12.10
CA TYR A 3 -7.99 3.98 -13.25
C TYR A 3 -6.56 4.42 -12.90
N ARG A 4 -6.39 5.08 -11.75
CA ARG A 4 -5.09 5.57 -11.31
C ARG A 4 -4.14 4.43 -10.93
N LEU A 5 -4.66 3.38 -10.27
CA LEU A 5 -3.86 2.19 -9.98
C LEU A 5 -3.43 1.48 -11.27
N LEU A 6 -4.33 1.31 -12.24
CA LEU A 6 -4.00 0.68 -13.53
C LEU A 6 -2.90 1.45 -14.26
N GLN A 7 -2.98 2.78 -14.29
CA GLN A 7 -1.95 3.61 -14.88
C GLN A 7 -0.62 3.47 -14.13
N PHE A 8 -0.63 3.57 -12.80
CA PHE A 8 0.56 3.41 -11.97
C PHE A 8 1.25 2.06 -12.20
N MET A 9 0.50 0.96 -12.22
CA MET A 9 1.04 -0.37 -12.44
C MET A 9 1.56 -0.53 -13.87
N SER A 10 0.83 -0.01 -14.86
CA SER A 10 1.28 -0.02 -16.26
C SER A 10 2.58 0.75 -16.46
N ASP A 11 2.73 1.91 -15.81
CA ASP A 11 3.95 2.73 -15.89
C ASP A 11 5.14 2.03 -15.21
N ALA A 12 4.88 1.18 -14.21
CA ALA A 12 5.85 0.27 -13.60
C ALA A 12 6.09 -1.03 -14.41
N GLY A 13 5.48 -1.18 -15.59
CA GLY A 13 5.66 -2.35 -16.47
C GLY A 13 4.81 -3.57 -16.11
N TYR A 14 3.79 -3.41 -15.28
CA TYR A 14 2.86 -4.48 -14.92
C TYR A 14 1.62 -4.49 -15.82
N ALA A 15 1.17 -5.69 -16.18
CA ALA A 15 -0.12 -5.93 -16.81
C ALA A 15 -1.15 -6.44 -15.78
N LEU A 16 -2.41 -6.07 -15.96
CA LEU A 16 -3.52 -6.63 -15.19
C LEU A 16 -3.87 -8.03 -15.74
N GLU A 17 -3.79 -9.05 -14.90
CA GLU A 17 -4.10 -10.45 -15.26
C GLU A 17 -5.53 -10.84 -14.87
N ALA A 18 -5.98 -10.41 -13.70
CA ALA A 18 -7.29 -10.74 -13.18
C ALA A 18 -7.82 -9.63 -12.26
N GLU A 19 -9.16 -9.53 -12.21
CA GLU A 19 -9.87 -8.61 -11.32
C GLU A 19 -11.12 -9.32 -10.80
N SER A 20 -11.30 -9.30 -9.47
CA SER A 20 -12.49 -9.84 -8.82
C SER A 20 -12.83 -9.02 -7.59
N GLY A 21 -13.99 -8.36 -7.61
CA GLY A 21 -14.41 -7.46 -6.53
C GLY A 21 -13.39 -6.33 -6.30
N GLY A 22 -12.83 -6.27 -5.10
CA GLY A 22 -11.80 -5.29 -4.72
C GLY A 22 -10.36 -5.75 -4.98
N HIS A 23 -10.15 -6.96 -5.50
CA HIS A 23 -8.82 -7.55 -5.74
C HIS A 23 -8.44 -7.43 -7.22
N MET A 24 -7.20 -7.01 -7.49
CA MET A 24 -6.58 -6.95 -8.81
C MET A 24 -5.22 -7.64 -8.76
N ALA A 25 -5.01 -8.63 -9.62
CA ALA A 25 -3.75 -9.34 -9.75
C ALA A 25 -2.98 -8.80 -10.96
N PHE A 26 -1.72 -8.44 -10.73
CA PHE A 26 -0.82 -7.88 -11.73
C PHE A 26 0.39 -8.77 -11.94
N SER A 27 0.93 -8.78 -13.15
CA SER A 27 2.16 -9.49 -13.49
C SER A 27 3.13 -8.61 -14.29
N ALA A 28 4.41 -8.80 -14.02
CA ALA A 28 5.54 -8.37 -14.85
C ALA A 28 6.49 -9.58 -14.99
N GLU A 29 7.45 -9.55 -15.92
CA GLU A 29 8.25 -10.72 -16.36
C GLU A 29 8.54 -11.78 -15.27
N LYS A 30 9.04 -11.36 -14.10
CA LYS A 30 9.37 -12.24 -12.96
C LYS A 30 8.72 -11.82 -11.64
N ARG A 31 7.73 -10.93 -11.69
CA ARG A 31 7.11 -10.34 -10.51
C ARG A 31 5.60 -10.41 -10.59
N LYS A 32 4.98 -10.53 -9.42
CA LYS A 32 3.52 -10.52 -9.28
C LYS A 32 3.17 -9.58 -8.14
N ALA A 33 2.02 -8.94 -8.26
CA ALA A 33 1.50 -8.03 -7.26
C ALA A 33 0.00 -8.23 -7.13
N ASP A 34 -0.46 -8.51 -5.92
CA ASP A 34 -1.88 -8.60 -5.58
C ASP A 34 -2.29 -7.33 -4.85
N VAL A 35 -3.15 -6.54 -5.49
CA VAL A 35 -3.63 -5.27 -4.94
C VAL A 35 -5.08 -5.41 -4.48
N TYR A 36 -5.32 -5.12 -3.20
CA TYR A 36 -6.63 -5.10 -2.59
C TYR A 36 -7.06 -3.66 -2.29
N ALA A 37 -8.13 -3.20 -2.93
CA ALA A 37 -8.71 -1.90 -2.64
C ALA A 37 -9.59 -1.96 -1.40
N ALA A 38 -9.30 -1.14 -0.39
CA ALA A 38 -10.15 -0.99 0.79
C ALA A 38 -10.85 0.38 0.79
N ALA A 39 -12.02 0.43 1.44
CA ALA A 39 -12.82 1.65 1.50
C ALA A 39 -12.17 2.76 2.34
N SER A 40 -11.43 2.39 3.38
CA SER A 40 -10.70 3.32 4.26
C SER A 40 -9.65 2.59 5.08
N ILE A 41 -8.71 3.33 5.66
CA ILE A 41 -7.77 2.78 6.65
C ILE A 41 -8.48 2.27 7.93
N ARG A 42 -9.62 2.88 8.31
CA ARG A 42 -10.38 2.50 9.52
C ARG A 42 -11.06 1.13 9.40
N SER A 43 -11.38 0.71 8.18
CA SER A 43 -12.05 -0.56 7.91
C SER A 43 -11.08 -1.70 7.64
N LEU A 44 -9.77 -1.45 7.68
CA LEU A 44 -8.78 -2.49 7.38
C LEU A 44 -8.72 -3.54 8.48
N ASN A 45 -8.91 -4.78 8.06
CA ASN A 45 -8.61 -5.95 8.86
C ASN A 45 -7.42 -6.70 8.24
N ILE A 46 -6.23 -6.51 8.80
CA ILE A 46 -4.99 -7.09 8.24
C ILE A 46 -4.94 -8.63 8.29
N ASP A 47 -5.87 -9.27 9.00
CA ASP A 47 -5.98 -10.72 9.07
C ASP A 47 -6.71 -11.33 7.86
N GLU A 48 -7.40 -10.52 7.06
CA GLU A 48 -8.10 -10.96 5.85
C GLU A 48 -7.17 -11.08 4.64
N TYR A 49 -6.01 -10.44 4.68
CA TYR A 49 -5.03 -10.46 3.59
C TYR A 49 -3.94 -11.50 3.86
N LYS A 50 -3.55 -12.21 2.81
CA LYS A 50 -2.51 -13.23 2.86
C LYS A 50 -1.53 -12.97 1.73
N VAL A 51 -0.25 -13.05 2.06
CA VAL A 51 0.82 -13.08 1.06
C VAL A 51 0.81 -14.47 0.43
N GLU A 52 0.50 -14.54 -0.86
CA GLU A 52 0.72 -15.75 -1.63
C GLU A 52 2.19 -15.83 -2.07
N ASN A 53 2.75 -17.05 -2.09
CA ASN A 53 4.16 -17.25 -2.43
C ASN A 53 4.47 -16.67 -3.83
N GLY A 54 5.33 -15.64 -3.84
CA GLY A 54 5.86 -15.02 -5.06
C GLY A 54 5.08 -13.81 -5.58
N ALA A 55 4.10 -13.29 -4.84
CA ALA A 55 3.43 -12.03 -5.14
C ALA A 55 3.53 -11.04 -3.97
N ASP A 56 3.79 -9.77 -4.28
CA ASP A 56 3.71 -8.68 -3.32
C ASP A 56 2.24 -8.45 -2.94
N CYS A 57 1.92 -8.43 -1.64
CA CYS A 57 0.57 -8.16 -1.15
C CYS A 57 0.42 -6.68 -0.80
N ILE A 58 -0.38 -5.97 -1.59
CA ILE A 58 -0.56 -4.53 -1.51
C ILE A 58 -2.02 -4.21 -1.14
N ILE A 59 -2.22 -3.38 -0.12
CA ILE A 59 -3.52 -2.85 0.27
C ILE A 59 -3.55 -1.38 -0.10
N LEU A 60 -4.44 -1.02 -1.03
CA LEU A 60 -4.64 0.35 -1.47
C LEU A 60 -5.78 0.99 -0.68
N VAL A 61 -5.49 2.07 0.03
CA VAL A 61 -6.48 2.86 0.76
C VAL A 61 -6.58 4.29 0.22
N PRO A 62 -7.75 4.92 0.21
CA PRO A 62 -7.85 6.34 -0.11
C PRO A 62 -7.20 7.19 1.00
N SER A 63 -6.65 8.34 0.63
CA SER A 63 -6.30 9.40 1.58
C SER A 63 -7.52 9.88 2.37
N SER A 64 -7.30 10.44 3.54
CA SER A 64 -8.33 11.06 4.39
C SER A 64 -7.99 12.53 4.63
N GLU A 65 -9.00 13.35 4.93
CA GLU A 65 -8.83 14.75 5.33
C GLU A 65 -8.07 14.89 6.67
N SER A 66 -8.11 13.84 7.51
CA SER A 66 -7.40 13.78 8.79
C SER A 66 -6.33 12.71 8.79
N LEU A 67 -5.20 13.02 9.43
CA LEU A 67 -4.09 12.09 9.69
C LEU A 67 -4.39 11.12 10.85
N GLU A 68 -5.30 11.49 11.76
CA GLU A 68 -5.63 10.72 12.96
C GLU A 68 -5.91 9.22 12.68
N PRO A 69 -6.72 8.82 11.68
CA PRO A 69 -6.98 7.41 11.40
C PRO A 69 -5.72 6.63 11.01
N PHE A 70 -4.80 7.27 10.30
CA PHE A 70 -3.54 6.67 9.88
C PHE A 70 -2.58 6.52 11.05
N VAL A 71 -2.46 7.54 11.90
CA VAL A 71 -1.64 7.48 13.12
C VAL A 71 -2.15 6.38 14.05
N GLN A 72 -3.47 6.31 14.24
CA GLN A 72 -4.08 5.27 15.07
C GLN A 72 -3.80 3.88 14.51
N PHE A 73 -4.05 3.66 13.21
CA PHE A 73 -3.77 2.39 12.56
C PHE A 73 -2.29 1.99 12.69
N PHE A 74 -1.36 2.92 12.43
CA PHE A 74 0.07 2.64 12.51
C PHE A 74 0.47 2.19 13.92
N ARG A 75 -0.02 2.86 14.97
CA ARG A 75 0.27 2.50 16.36
C ARG A 75 -0.30 1.14 16.77
N GLU A 76 -1.48 0.79 16.26
CA GLU A 76 -2.18 -0.44 16.65
C GLU A 76 -1.75 -1.65 15.82
N LYS A 77 -1.41 -1.45 14.54
CA LYS A 77 -1.28 -2.50 13.52
C LYS A 77 -0.09 -2.35 12.58
N GLY A 78 0.67 -1.26 12.65
CA GLY A 78 1.78 -1.00 11.75
C GLY A 78 2.85 -2.10 11.76
N GLU A 79 3.34 -2.44 12.95
CA GLU A 79 4.32 -3.52 13.13
C GLU A 79 3.77 -4.88 12.65
N GLN A 80 2.54 -5.22 13.04
CA GLN A 80 1.90 -6.48 12.62
C GLN A 80 1.69 -6.57 11.10
N ALA A 81 1.46 -5.44 10.42
CA ALA A 81 1.35 -5.42 8.96
C ALA A 81 2.71 -5.64 8.30
N GLU A 82 3.79 -5.04 8.82
CA GLU A 82 5.16 -5.27 8.34
C GLU A 82 5.61 -6.72 8.58
N GLU A 83 5.35 -7.30 9.75
CA GLU A 83 5.68 -8.70 10.07
C GLU A 83 4.98 -9.71 9.16
N LYS A 84 3.86 -9.31 8.55
CA LYS A 84 3.11 -10.11 7.59
C LYS A 84 3.52 -9.85 6.13
N ASP A 85 4.56 -9.07 5.90
CA ASP A 85 5.01 -8.62 4.58
C ASP A 85 3.89 -7.91 3.78
N LEU A 86 2.95 -7.25 4.48
CA LEU A 86 1.91 -6.44 3.84
C LEU A 86 2.45 -5.05 3.50
N GLN A 87 2.14 -4.57 2.31
CA GLN A 87 2.39 -3.19 1.92
C GLN A 87 1.06 -2.43 1.91
N ILE A 88 0.98 -1.32 2.64
CA ILE A 88 -0.22 -0.46 2.62
C ILE A 88 0.15 0.82 1.90
N TRP A 89 -0.56 1.14 0.83
CA TRP A 89 -0.34 2.33 0.01
C TRP A 89 -1.53 3.26 0.10
N ILE A 90 -1.25 4.56 0.13
CA ILE A 90 -2.26 5.61 0.15
C ILE A 90 -2.43 6.16 -1.26
N MET A 91 -3.67 6.19 -1.75
CA MET A 91 -4.04 6.92 -2.95
C MET A 91 -4.62 8.28 -2.61
N ASN A 92 -3.95 9.34 -3.02
CA ASN A 92 -4.54 10.67 -3.00
C ASN A 92 -5.39 10.87 -4.26
N LEU A 93 -6.71 10.87 -4.12
CA LEU A 93 -7.62 11.01 -5.25
C LEU A 93 -7.64 12.43 -5.85
N GLU A 94 -7.37 13.45 -5.05
CA GLU A 94 -7.36 14.84 -5.49
C GLU A 94 -6.10 15.15 -6.32
N LYS A 95 -4.94 14.69 -5.85
CA LYS A 95 -3.65 14.86 -6.53
C LYS A 95 -3.39 13.78 -7.58
N GLY A 96 -4.12 12.67 -7.53
CA GLY A 96 -3.90 11.51 -8.37
C GLY A 96 -2.56 10.83 -8.08
N THR A 97 -2.11 10.79 -6.83
CA THR A 97 -0.83 10.15 -6.43
C THR A 97 -1.06 8.84 -5.69
N ILE A 98 -0.04 8.00 -5.66
CA ILE A 98 0.02 6.79 -4.83
C ILE A 98 1.35 6.83 -4.10
N ASP A 99 1.34 6.57 -2.80
CA ASP A 99 2.53 6.63 -1.94
C ASP A 99 2.53 5.48 -0.92
N PRO A 100 3.71 4.94 -0.56
CA PRO A 100 3.80 3.88 0.44
C PRO A 100 3.54 4.45 1.84
N PHE A 101 2.71 3.79 2.63
CA PHE A 101 2.42 4.16 4.01
C PHE A 101 3.02 3.19 5.02
N ILE A 102 2.85 1.89 4.81
CA ILE A 102 3.46 0.81 5.61
C ILE A 102 4.10 -0.18 4.64
N GLY A 103 5.24 -0.75 5.07
CA GLY A 103 6.04 -1.66 4.25
C GLY A 103 6.83 -0.93 3.17
N TYR A 104 7.65 -1.70 2.46
CA TYR A 104 8.47 -1.21 1.37
C TYR A 104 8.47 -2.25 0.25
N THR A 105 8.56 -1.78 -0.99
CA THR A 105 8.80 -2.65 -2.14
C THR A 105 10.31 -2.73 -2.41
N THR A 106 10.77 -3.89 -2.87
CA THR A 106 12.12 -4.04 -3.45
C THR A 106 12.11 -3.85 -4.97
N ASP A 107 10.92 -3.66 -5.55
CA ASP A 107 10.73 -3.37 -6.96
C ASP A 107 11.02 -1.90 -7.26
N LEU A 108 12.15 -1.64 -7.92
CA LEU A 108 12.54 -0.29 -8.33
C LEU A 108 11.59 0.34 -9.36
N ASP A 109 10.92 -0.45 -10.19
CA ASP A 109 9.99 0.08 -11.19
C ASP A 109 8.74 0.63 -10.51
N ILE A 110 8.20 -0.09 -9.50
CA ILE A 110 7.14 0.41 -8.61
C ILE A 110 7.63 1.59 -7.79
N TYR A 111 8.82 1.47 -7.16
CA TYR A 111 9.39 2.52 -6.31
C TYR A 111 9.47 3.87 -7.03
N ASN A 112 9.86 3.86 -8.30
CA ASN A 112 10.00 5.07 -9.12
C ASN A 112 8.66 5.70 -9.54
N GLN A 113 7.52 5.02 -9.38
CA GLN A 113 6.20 5.58 -9.68
C GLN A 113 5.56 6.32 -8.50
N PHE A 114 6.05 6.12 -7.27
CA PHE A 114 5.51 6.85 -6.11
C PHE A 114 5.83 8.35 -6.19
N ASP A 115 4.94 9.19 -5.66
CA ASP A 115 5.15 10.64 -5.60
C ASP A 115 6.16 11.01 -4.50
N ASN A 116 6.05 10.32 -3.36
CA ASN A 116 6.95 10.35 -2.22
C ASN A 116 7.27 8.91 -1.78
N PRO A 117 8.24 8.24 -2.44
CA PRO A 117 8.61 6.87 -2.10
C PRO A 117 9.19 6.70 -0.68
N ARG A 118 9.54 7.79 0.01
CA ARG A 118 10.07 7.77 1.39
C ARG A 118 8.99 7.92 2.45
N LEU A 119 7.71 8.04 2.08
CA LEU A 119 6.64 8.30 3.03
C LEU A 119 6.55 7.24 4.14
N ALA A 120 6.64 5.95 3.81
CA ALA A 120 6.64 4.87 4.80
C ALA A 120 7.81 4.97 5.79
N GLU A 121 9.01 5.31 5.31
CA GLU A 121 10.19 5.54 6.16
C GLU A 121 9.96 6.74 7.10
N MET A 122 9.41 7.85 6.58
CA MET A 122 9.09 9.03 7.38
C MET A 122 8.04 8.71 8.45
N VAL A 123 7.00 7.95 8.11
CA VAL A 123 5.96 7.49 9.05
C VAL A 123 6.59 6.66 10.15
N ARG A 124 7.39 5.65 9.78
CA ARG A 124 8.07 4.78 10.72
C ARG A 124 8.96 5.57 11.69
N ASN A 125 9.77 6.49 11.18
CA ASN A 125 10.68 7.28 12.03
C ASN A 125 9.94 8.26 12.95
N ASN A 126 8.85 8.88 12.47
CA ASN A 126 8.16 9.92 13.25
C ASN A 126 7.16 9.35 14.25
N TRP A 127 6.51 8.23 13.93
CA TRP A 127 5.39 7.72 14.72
C TRP A 127 5.76 6.54 15.63
N SER A 128 6.94 5.93 15.43
CA SER A 128 7.51 4.96 16.38
C SER A 128 8.06 5.61 17.66
N LEU A 129 8.47 6.89 17.61
CA LEU A 129 9.05 7.63 18.74
C LEU A 129 8.02 8.10 19.78
N GLY A 130 6.76 7.70 19.66
CA GLY A 130 5.65 8.16 20.51
C GLY A 130 5.42 7.37 21.82
N SER A 131 6.28 6.41 22.17
CA SER A 131 6.11 5.52 23.34
C SER A 131 7.10 5.79 24.49
N GLY A 132 7.62 7.02 24.59
CA GLY A 132 8.53 7.41 25.66
C GLY A 132 8.17 8.73 26.33
N LEU A 133 7.07 8.76 27.09
CA LEU A 133 6.86 9.62 28.27
C LEU A 133 5.92 8.93 29.25
#